data_AF-A0A0F9T0R5-F1
#
_entry.id   AF-A0A0F9T0R5-F1
#
_cell.length_a   1.000
_cell.length_b   1.000
_cell.length_c   1.000
_cell.angle_alpha   90.00
_cell.angle_beta   90.00
_cell.angle_gamma   90.00
#
_symmetry.space_group_name_H-M   'P 1'
#
loop_
_entity.id
_entity.type
_entity.pdbx_description
1 polymer ?
#
loop_
_entity_poly.entity_id
_entity_poly.type
_entity_poly.pdbx_seq_one_letter_code
_entity_poly.pdbx_strand_id
1 'polypeptide(L)'
;MTDTEIRPFSNNSQWEDWYNANCCKCRKSIELIDPGGLSWPPQCKIEEANVTASCITGTVSEAIAQRMGYLEHSGCYNWQCNEREPT
;
A
#
# COMPACT_ATOMS: atom_id res chain seq x y z
N MET A 1 4.46 23.40 -0.29
CA MET A 1 5.62 22.48 -0.28
C MET A 1 5.32 21.46 -1.36
N THR A 2 6.23 21.22 -2.31
CA THR A 2 6.05 20.13 -3.27
C THR A 2 6.22 18.84 -2.51
N ASP A 3 5.16 18.05 -2.36
CA ASP A 3 5.27 16.71 -1.78
C ASP A 3 6.24 15.91 -2.65
N THR A 4 7.29 15.36 -2.02
CA THR A 4 8.22 14.47 -2.70
C THR A 4 7.48 13.20 -3.09
N GLU A 5 7.46 12.88 -4.37
CA GLU A 5 6.86 11.65 -4.90
C GLU A 5 7.89 10.53 -4.89
N ILE A 6 7.53 9.39 -4.31
CA ILE A 6 8.34 8.20 -4.16
C ILE A 6 7.77 7.10 -5.06
N ARG A 7 8.66 6.34 -5.72
CA ARG A 7 8.32 5.12 -6.44
C ARG A 7 8.68 3.91 -5.58
N PRO A 8 7.77 3.42 -4.72
CA PRO A 8 8.09 2.32 -3.80
C PRO A 8 8.29 1.00 -4.55
N PHE A 9 7.67 0.83 -5.72
CA PHE A 9 7.72 -0.39 -6.51
C PHE A 9 8.20 -0.10 -7.93
N SER A 10 9.07 -0.96 -8.44
CA SER A 10 9.58 -0.85 -9.81
C SER A 10 8.59 -1.40 -10.84
N ASN A 11 7.69 -2.30 -10.41
CA ASN A 11 6.69 -2.96 -11.25
C ASN A 11 5.48 -3.44 -10.42
N ASN A 12 4.48 -3.97 -11.12
CA ASN A 12 3.24 -4.44 -10.50
C ASN A 12 3.43 -5.71 -9.65
N SER A 13 4.40 -6.57 -9.98
CA SER A 13 4.67 -7.79 -9.19
C SER A 13 5.21 -7.46 -7.80
N GLN A 14 6.12 -6.49 -7.68
CA GLN A 14 6.63 -6.03 -6.39
C GLN A 14 5.53 -5.37 -5.54
N TRP A 15 4.63 -4.64 -6.19
CA TRP A 15 3.43 -4.09 -5.54
C TRP A 15 2.53 -5.22 -5.02
N GLU A 16 2.25 -6.23 -5.84
CA GLU A 16 1.36 -7.35 -5.48
C GLU A 16 1.93 -8.19 -4.34
N ASP A 17 3.24 -8.49 -4.36
CA ASP A 17 3.95 -9.15 -3.27
C ASP A 17 3.80 -8.38 -1.95
N TRP A 18 4.04 -7.07 -1.99
CA TRP A 18 3.92 -6.22 -0.81
C TRP A 18 2.47 -6.13 -0.32
N TYR A 19 1.51 -5.97 -1.23
CA TYR A 19 0.08 -5.86 -0.94
C TYR A 19 -0.44 -7.15 -0.27
N ASN A 20 -0.10 -8.31 -0.81
CA ASN A 20 -0.47 -9.61 -0.27
C ASN A 20 0.14 -9.88 1.12
N ALA A 21 1.38 -9.42 1.35
CA ALA A 21 2.04 -9.55 2.63
C ALA A 21 1.46 -8.61 3.72
N ASN A 22 0.91 -7.47 3.31
CA ASN A 22 0.49 -6.39 4.20
C ASN A 22 -1.02 -6.16 4.20
N CYS A 23 -1.59 -5.66 3.10
CA CYS A 23 -3.00 -5.28 3.01
C CYS A 23 -3.94 -6.49 3.10
N CYS A 24 -3.73 -7.58 2.35
CA CYS A 24 -4.61 -8.77 2.41
C CYS A 24 -4.69 -9.39 3.82
N LYS A 25 -3.72 -9.11 4.69
CA LYS A 25 -3.67 -9.59 6.08
C LYS A 25 -4.00 -8.50 7.09
N CYS A 26 -4.44 -7.33 6.64
CA CYS A 26 -4.77 -6.18 7.49
C CYS A 26 -6.27 -6.14 7.72
N ARG A 27 -6.70 -5.99 8.99
CA ARG A 27 -8.13 -5.83 9.34
C ARG A 27 -8.80 -4.60 8.73
N LYS A 28 -8.01 -3.66 8.21
CA LYS A 28 -8.48 -2.44 7.53
C LYS A 28 -8.63 -2.64 6.01
N SER A 29 -8.27 -3.81 5.46
CA SER A 29 -8.36 -4.03 4.02
C SER A 29 -9.80 -4.29 3.57
N ILE A 30 -10.08 -3.75 2.39
CA ILE A 30 -11.37 -3.69 1.70
C ILE A 30 -11.98 -5.09 1.43
N GLU A 31 -11.15 -6.13 1.28
CA GLU A 31 -11.59 -7.47 0.91
C GLU A 31 -12.19 -8.28 2.07
N LEU A 32 -11.87 -7.93 3.33
CA LEU A 32 -12.28 -8.74 4.49
C LEU A 32 -13.66 -8.39 5.05
N ILE A 33 -14.28 -7.30 4.60
CA ILE A 33 -15.46 -6.72 5.27
C ILE A 33 -16.78 -6.97 4.51
N ASP A 34 -16.77 -7.20 3.20
CA ASP A 34 -18.01 -7.38 2.44
C ASP A 34 -18.03 -8.63 1.52
N PRO A 35 -18.72 -9.73 1.91
CA PRO A 35 -18.97 -10.87 1.03
C PRO A 35 -19.99 -10.59 -0.09
N GLY A 36 -20.58 -9.38 -0.14
CA GLY A 36 -21.57 -8.94 -1.12
C GLY A 36 -21.01 -8.20 -2.35
N GLY A 37 -19.70 -7.94 -2.39
CA GLY A 37 -19.02 -7.44 -3.60
C GLY A 37 -19.21 -5.96 -3.92
N LEU A 38 -19.55 -5.11 -2.95
CA LEU A 38 -19.58 -3.65 -3.13
C LEU A 38 -18.88 -2.94 -1.97
N SER A 39 -17.57 -3.13 -1.84
CA SER A 39 -16.77 -2.34 -0.89
C SER A 39 -16.11 -1.14 -1.60
N TRP A 40 -16.78 0.01 -1.46
CA TRP A 40 -16.20 1.34 -1.68
C TRP A 40 -16.59 2.22 -0.48
N PRO A 41 -15.65 2.99 0.13
CA PRO A 41 -14.27 3.29 -0.27
C PRO A 41 -13.17 2.58 0.57
N PRO A 42 -11.88 2.67 0.15
CA PRO A 42 -10.74 2.26 0.96
C PRO A 42 -10.78 2.83 2.37
N GLN A 43 -10.63 1.96 3.38
CA GLN A 43 -10.61 2.40 4.79
C GLN A 43 -9.23 2.96 5.18
N CYS A 44 -8.17 2.60 4.45
CA CYS A 44 -6.80 3.01 4.73
C CYS A 44 -6.24 3.93 3.62
N LYS A 45 -5.72 5.10 4.02
CA LYS A 45 -5.06 6.04 3.10
C LYS A 45 -3.86 5.44 2.34
N ILE A 46 -3.20 4.44 2.93
CA ILE A 46 -2.12 3.70 2.25
C ILE A 46 -2.69 2.86 1.11
N GLU A 47 -3.82 2.19 1.34
CA GLU A 47 -4.50 1.37 0.33
C GLU A 47 -5.04 2.24 -0.81
N GLU A 48 -5.68 3.37 -0.48
CA GLU A 48 -6.14 4.37 -1.46
C GLU A 48 -5.00 4.90 -2.35
N ALA A 49 -3.88 5.29 -1.73
CA ALA A 49 -2.72 5.77 -2.44
C ALA A 49 -2.08 4.66 -3.29
N ASN A 50 -2.03 3.43 -2.79
CA ASN A 50 -1.50 2.27 -3.53
C ASN A 50 -2.33 1.93 -4.76
N VAL A 51 -3.67 1.90 -4.64
CA VAL A 51 -4.57 1.64 -5.79
C VAL A 51 -4.43 2.74 -6.85
N THR A 52 -4.31 3.99 -6.42
CA THR A 52 -4.05 5.11 -7.34
C THR A 52 -2.70 4.96 -8.02
N ALA A 53 -1.65 4.62 -7.25
CA ALA A 53 -0.30 4.44 -7.76
C ALA A 53 -0.19 3.26 -8.73
N SER A 54 -0.84 2.13 -8.46
CA SER A 54 -0.81 0.94 -9.33
C SER A 54 -1.48 1.19 -10.68
N CYS A 55 -2.52 2.03 -10.73
CA CYS A 55 -3.32 2.24 -11.93
C CYS A 55 -2.88 3.46 -12.76
N ILE A 56 -2.26 4.47 -12.15
CA ILE A 56 -2.09 5.79 -12.78
C ILE A 56 -0.64 6.29 -12.73
N THR A 57 -0.12 6.56 -11.53
CA THR A 57 1.09 7.39 -11.38
C THR A 57 2.38 6.57 -11.21
N GLY A 58 2.27 5.36 -10.64
CA GLY A 58 3.42 4.59 -10.18
C GLY A 58 4.17 5.23 -9.02
N THR A 59 3.62 6.27 -8.38
CA THR A 59 4.24 7.00 -7.26
C THR A 59 3.23 7.30 -6.15
N VAL A 60 3.74 7.47 -4.94
CA VAL A 60 3.01 7.92 -3.76
C VAL A 60 3.79 9.04 -3.07
N SER A 61 3.14 9.85 -2.25
CA SER A 61 3.87 10.85 -1.46
C SER A 61 4.83 10.19 -0.46
N GLU A 62 5.91 10.89 -0.12
CA GLU A 62 6.90 10.43 0.87
C GLU A 62 6.28 10.07 2.21
N ALA A 63 5.30 10.86 2.67
CA ALA A 63 4.56 10.58 3.90
C ALA A 63 3.81 9.24 3.84
N ILE A 64 3.24 8.88 2.68
CA ILE A 64 2.61 7.57 2.49
C ILE A 64 3.67 6.47 2.42
N ALA A 65 4.77 6.68 1.69
CA ALA A 65 5.86 5.71 1.59
C ALA A 65 6.43 5.35 2.98
N GLN A 66 6.67 6.35 3.83
CA GLN A 66 7.12 6.12 5.21
C GLN A 66 6.12 5.30 6.03
N ARG A 67 4.82 5.57 5.89
CA ARG A 67 3.76 4.79 6.58
C ARG A 67 3.62 3.37 6.03
N MET A 68 3.88 3.17 4.74
CA MET A 68 4.01 1.85 4.11
C MET A 68 5.21 1.05 4.65
N GLY A 69 6.12 1.67 5.40
CA GLY A 69 7.36 1.05 5.85
C GLY A 69 8.45 1.02 4.78
N TYR A 70 8.33 1.86 3.74
CA TYR A 70 9.30 1.91 2.63
C TYR A 70 10.71 2.20 3.14
N LEU A 71 11.67 1.39 2.68
CA LEU A 71 13.09 1.54 2.99
C LEU A 71 13.86 1.58 1.67
N GLU A 72 14.12 2.80 1.16
CA GLU A 72 14.76 3.08 -0.14
C GLU A 72 16.03 2.26 -0.39
N HIS A 73 16.81 2.01 0.68
CA HIS A 73 18.10 1.32 0.59
C HIS A 73 18.05 -0.18 0.90
N SER A 74 16.89 -0.73 1.23
CA SER A 74 16.77 -2.15 1.60
C SER A 74 16.77 -3.09 0.39
N GLY A 75 16.32 -2.61 -0.78
CA GLY A 75 16.14 -3.45 -1.97
C GLY A 75 15.13 -4.60 -1.79
N CYS A 76 14.41 -4.65 -0.67
CA CYS A 76 13.51 -5.75 -0.31
C CYS A 76 12.07 -5.26 -0.25
N TYR A 77 11.18 -5.71 -1.14
CA TYR A 77 9.75 -5.32 -1.16
C TYR A 77 8.87 -6.11 -0.17
N ASN A 78 9.49 -6.75 0.83
CA ASN A 78 8.81 -7.48 1.90
C ASN A 78 8.75 -6.69 3.23
N TRP A 79 9.06 -5.39 3.22
CA TRP A 79 8.94 -4.55 4.40
C TRP A 79 7.49 -4.53 4.90
N GLN A 80 7.35 -4.43 6.23
CA GLN A 80 6.03 -4.45 6.86
C GLN A 80 5.43 -3.03 6.87
N CYS A 81 4.14 -2.94 6.56
CA CYS A 81 3.36 -1.73 6.75
C CYS A 81 3.33 -1.38 8.24
N ASN A 82 3.69 -0.14 8.58
CA ASN A 82 3.75 0.32 9.97
C ASN A 82 2.36 0.44 10.61
N GLU A 83 1.29 0.41 9.80
CA GLU A 83 -0.10 0.51 10.26
C GLU A 83 -0.83 -0.83 10.32
N ARG A 84 -0.12 -1.93 10.02
CA ARG A 84 -0.69 -3.27 10.08
C ARG A 84 -0.99 -3.64 11.53
N GLU A 85 -2.23 -4.05 11.81
CA GLU A 85 -2.61 -4.61 13.10
C GLU A 85 -2.22 -6.11 13.16
N PRO A 86 -1.74 -6.62 14.30
CA PRO A 86 -1.52 -8.06 14.48
C PRO A 86 -2.83 -8.82 14.23
N THR A 87 -2.77 -9.83 13.36
CA THR A 87 -3.89 -10.74 13.08
C THR A 87 -4.22 -11.59 14.29
#